data_AF-A0A937N7X5-F1
#
_entry.id   AF-A0A937N7X5-F1
#
_cell.length_a   1.000
_cell.length_b   1.000
_cell.length_c   1.000
_cell.angle_alpha   90.00
_cell.angle_beta   90.00
_cell.angle_gamma   90.00
#
_symmetry.space_group_name_H-M   'P 1'
#
loop_
_entity.id
_entity.type
_entity.pdbx_description
1 polymer ?
#
loop_
_entity_poly.entity_id
_entity_poly.type
_entity_poly.pdbx_seq_one_letter_code
_entity_poly.pdbx_strand_id
1 'polypeptide(L)'
;MGGGFGGGGLGGGGLGGGGLGGGGGGGQQGFGGGFGGGGLGGGGGFGGGGLGGGGMFNVAPGRVGKLKVATVCLEHGKSDPNPRVPYEIRPIESFTKDQKVIEVVKMLGRGEVPRNTAQATVWHLANGLSWPELAHKDRIRLRSGYAEKYFAPQEIALAMRVAAEAARRAETYDTADHRGYDSLSQK
;
A
#
# COMPACT_ATOMS: atom_id res chain seq x y z
N MET A 1 -3.66 74.80 20.89
CA MET A 1 -3.92 74.97 19.43
C MET A 1 -4.26 73.59 18.90
N GLY A 2 -5.50 73.23 18.59
CA GLY A 2 -6.36 73.78 17.52
C GLY A 2 -6.05 73.00 16.23
N GLY A 3 -6.95 72.23 15.60
CA GLY A 3 -8.38 72.01 15.82
C GLY A 3 -8.84 70.73 15.11
N GLY A 4 -10.13 70.39 15.29
CA GLY A 4 -10.81 69.32 14.57
C GLY A 4 -11.74 69.85 13.48
N PHE A 5 -12.11 68.96 12.57
CA PHE A 5 -13.31 68.93 11.70
C PHE A 5 -13.42 67.44 11.31
N GLY A 6 -14.48 66.67 11.64
CA GLY A 6 -15.88 66.87 11.27
C GLY A 6 -16.01 66.59 9.77
N GLY A 7 -16.74 65.62 9.24
CA GLY A 7 -17.88 64.80 9.65
C GLY A 7 -18.54 64.32 8.34
N GLY A 8 -19.38 63.29 8.37
CA GLY A 8 -20.18 62.93 7.19
C GLY A 8 -20.59 61.47 7.12
N GLY A 9 -21.50 61.05 7.98
CA GLY A 9 -22.39 59.93 7.67
C GLY A 9 -23.56 60.41 6.82
N LEU A 10 -23.95 59.61 5.84
CA LEU A 10 -25.23 59.60 5.10
C LEU A 10 -25.32 58.14 4.59
N GLY A 11 -26.22 57.30 5.10
CA GLY A 11 -27.65 57.36 4.78
C GLY A 11 -27.81 56.73 3.39
N GLY A 12 -28.37 55.53 3.24
CA GLY A 12 -29.72 55.15 3.64
C GLY A 12 -30.45 54.71 2.36
N GLY A 13 -31.04 53.53 2.37
CA GLY A 13 -31.71 52.97 1.20
C GLY A 13 -32.26 51.58 1.49
N GLY A 14 -33.19 51.49 2.43
CA GLY A 14 -34.11 50.36 2.52
C GLY A 14 -35.25 50.51 1.49
N LEU A 15 -35.90 49.38 1.17
CA LEU A 15 -37.24 49.16 0.60
C LEU A 15 -37.20 47.72 0.03
N GLY A 16 -37.97 46.71 0.47
CA GLY A 16 -39.35 46.73 0.95
C GLY A 16 -40.26 46.17 -0.17
N GLY A 17 -41.00 45.09 0.13
CA GLY A 17 -42.08 44.52 -0.71
C GLY A 17 -41.69 43.18 -1.37
N GLY A 18 -42.32 42.04 -1.06
CA GLY A 18 -43.73 41.74 -1.34
C GLY A 18 -43.80 41.15 -2.76
N GLY A 19 -43.93 39.84 -2.96
CA GLY A 19 -45.19 39.11 -2.85
C GLY A 19 -45.91 39.09 -4.21
N LEU A 20 -46.40 37.91 -4.64
CA LEU A 20 -47.22 37.61 -5.84
C LEU A 20 -46.41 37.43 -7.14
N GLY A 21 -46.52 36.38 -7.94
CA GLY A 21 -47.54 35.33 -8.05
C GLY A 21 -47.93 35.16 -9.54
N GLY A 22 -47.75 33.95 -10.08
CA GLY A 22 -48.36 33.46 -11.33
C GLY A 22 -47.63 33.81 -12.64
N GLY A 23 -47.45 32.93 -13.62
CA GLY A 23 -47.90 31.55 -13.79
C GLY A 23 -47.67 31.07 -15.24
N GLY A 24 -47.64 29.75 -15.43
CA GLY A 24 -47.78 29.04 -16.71
C GLY A 24 -46.48 28.39 -17.23
N GLY A 25 -46.35 27.08 -17.43
CA GLY A 25 -47.27 25.95 -17.36
C GLY A 25 -46.70 24.80 -18.22
N GLY A 26 -46.79 23.55 -17.76
CA GLY A 26 -46.49 22.39 -18.62
C GLY A 26 -45.97 21.12 -17.92
N GLY A 27 -46.87 20.42 -17.22
CA GLY A 27 -46.94 18.95 -17.10
C GLY A 27 -45.68 18.12 -16.79
N GLN A 28 -45.69 17.43 -15.64
CA GLN A 28 -45.99 15.99 -15.54
C GLN A 28 -45.34 15.33 -14.29
N GLN A 29 -46.19 15.01 -13.31
CA GLN A 29 -46.27 13.76 -12.51
C GLN A 29 -44.92 13.07 -12.19
N GLY A 30 -44.41 12.89 -10.97
CA GLY A 30 -45.01 12.79 -9.64
C GLY A 30 -44.34 11.60 -8.92
N PHE A 31 -43.62 11.83 -7.82
CA PHE A 31 -43.52 10.90 -6.67
C PHE A 31 -42.86 11.65 -5.50
N GLY A 32 -43.61 11.79 -4.40
CA GLY A 32 -43.43 12.80 -3.37
C GLY A 32 -42.22 12.62 -2.46
N GLY A 33 -41.67 13.75 -2.01
CA GLY A 33 -40.89 13.85 -0.80
C GLY A 33 -41.75 14.10 0.43
N GLY A 34 -41.18 13.84 1.61
CA GLY A 34 -41.54 14.58 2.82
C GLY A 34 -41.78 13.75 4.07
N PHE A 35 -40.91 13.98 5.07
CA PHE A 35 -41.19 14.07 6.51
C PHE A 35 -41.55 12.82 7.33
N GLY A 36 -40.73 12.58 8.36
CA GLY A 36 -41.23 12.24 9.71
C GLY A 36 -40.75 10.90 10.28
N GLY A 37 -39.95 10.96 11.35
CA GLY A 37 -39.70 9.78 12.20
C GLY A 37 -38.47 9.89 13.07
N GLY A 38 -38.55 10.65 14.15
CA GLY A 38 -37.63 10.44 15.29
C GLY A 38 -37.89 9.08 15.92
N GLY A 39 -36.83 8.35 16.28
CA GLY A 39 -36.91 7.06 16.95
C GLY A 39 -35.59 6.69 17.60
N LEU A 40 -35.43 7.09 18.86
CA LEU A 40 -34.51 6.45 19.81
C LEU A 40 -35.14 5.13 20.30
N GLY A 41 -34.41 4.03 20.17
CA GLY A 41 -34.75 2.67 20.65
C GLY A 41 -34.29 1.64 19.62
N GLY A 42 -33.54 0.57 19.90
CA GLY A 42 -33.28 -0.19 21.12
C GLY A 42 -33.17 -1.66 20.67
N GLY A 43 -32.19 -2.41 21.18
CA GLY A 43 -31.99 -3.85 20.90
C GLY A 43 -31.15 -4.09 19.64
N GLY A 44 -30.02 -4.80 19.68
CA GLY A 44 -29.88 -6.12 20.28
C GLY A 44 -30.12 -7.16 19.19
N GLY A 45 -29.06 -7.79 18.69
CA GLY A 45 -29.17 -8.99 17.84
C GLY A 45 -28.63 -8.86 16.42
N PHE A 46 -27.31 -8.90 16.28
CA PHE A 46 -26.69 -9.63 15.18
C PHE A 46 -25.75 -10.67 15.79
N GLY A 47 -26.37 -11.73 16.31
CA GLY A 47 -25.69 -12.98 16.58
C GLY A 47 -25.28 -13.64 15.27
N GLY A 48 -24.04 -14.13 15.23
CA GLY A 48 -23.52 -14.79 14.05
C GLY A 48 -22.14 -15.43 14.25
N GLY A 49 -21.91 -16.04 15.41
CA GLY A 49 -20.98 -17.16 15.58
C GLY A 49 -19.47 -16.92 15.42
N GLY A 50 -18.73 -17.13 16.51
CA GLY A 50 -17.35 -17.63 16.40
C GLY A 50 -16.28 -16.89 17.20
N LEU A 51 -16.36 -16.96 18.53
CA LEU A 51 -15.15 -17.13 19.34
C LEU A 51 -14.48 -18.44 18.90
N GLY A 52 -13.24 -18.38 18.39
CA GLY A 52 -12.54 -19.60 17.99
C GLY A 52 -11.17 -19.36 17.38
N GLY A 53 -10.15 -19.22 18.25
CA GLY A 53 -8.79 -19.52 17.84
C GLY A 53 -8.70 -20.97 17.38
N GLY A 54 -8.18 -21.21 16.17
CA GLY A 54 -8.00 -22.56 15.65
C GLY A 54 -7.74 -22.63 14.14
N GLY A 55 -6.47 -22.56 13.74
CA GLY A 55 -5.95 -23.21 12.53
C GLY A 55 -6.18 -22.52 11.19
N MET A 56 -5.38 -21.48 10.88
CA MET A 56 -5.39 -20.75 9.59
C MET A 56 -4.86 -21.57 8.39
N PHE A 57 -4.48 -22.84 8.57
CA PHE A 57 -3.98 -23.74 7.53
C PHE A 57 -4.40 -25.18 7.83
N ASN A 58 -5.68 -25.52 7.63
CA ASN A 58 -6.13 -26.91 7.63
C ASN A 58 -6.27 -27.40 6.18
N VAL A 59 -5.22 -28.04 5.67
CA VAL A 59 -5.28 -28.79 4.40
C VAL A 59 -5.55 -30.25 4.77
N ALA A 60 -6.75 -30.74 4.50
CA ALA A 60 -7.09 -32.13 4.80
C ALA A 60 -6.12 -33.09 4.06
N PRO A 61 -5.76 -34.23 4.66
CA PRO A 61 -4.82 -35.18 4.05
C PRO A 61 -5.21 -35.53 2.60
N GLY A 62 -4.26 -35.41 1.67
CA GLY A 62 -4.47 -35.68 0.24
C GLY A 62 -5.24 -34.60 -0.53
N ARG A 63 -5.64 -33.49 0.10
CA ARG A 63 -6.27 -32.35 -0.60
C ARG A 63 -5.22 -31.31 -0.99
N VAL A 64 -5.41 -30.71 -2.16
CA VAL A 64 -4.57 -29.61 -2.64
C VAL A 64 -5.29 -28.28 -2.38
N GLY A 65 -4.60 -27.36 -1.71
CA GLY A 65 -5.09 -26.01 -1.45
C GLY A 65 -4.45 -24.98 -2.40
N LYS A 66 -5.19 -23.92 -2.75
CA LYS A 66 -4.63 -22.74 -3.42
C LYS A 66 -4.28 -21.69 -2.38
N LEU A 67 -2.99 -21.36 -2.27
CA LEU A 67 -2.48 -20.32 -1.38
C LEU A 67 -2.10 -19.07 -2.18
N LYS A 68 -2.43 -17.89 -1.65
CA LYS A 68 -1.88 -16.63 -2.15
C LYS A 68 -0.56 -16.35 -1.41
N VAL A 69 0.53 -16.26 -2.15
CA VAL A 69 1.86 -15.99 -1.60
C VAL A 69 2.38 -14.65 -2.13
N ALA A 70 2.98 -13.85 -1.25
CA ALA A 70 3.72 -12.68 -1.65
C ALA A 70 5.05 -13.11 -2.27
N THR A 71 5.30 -12.72 -3.52
CA THR A 71 6.48 -13.13 -4.28
C THR A 71 7.12 -11.92 -4.94
N VAL A 72 8.44 -12.01 -5.14
CA VAL A 72 9.24 -11.03 -5.88
C VAL A 72 10.18 -11.78 -6.82
N CYS A 73 10.51 -11.15 -7.95
CA CYS A 73 11.48 -11.64 -8.91
C CYS A 73 12.89 -11.36 -8.38
N LEU A 74 13.68 -12.41 -8.15
CA LEU A 74 15.08 -12.26 -7.72
C LEU A 74 15.99 -11.77 -8.85
N GLU A 75 15.69 -12.18 -10.07
CA GLU A 75 16.39 -11.76 -11.28
C GLU A 75 15.55 -10.78 -12.07
N HIS A 76 16.21 -9.75 -12.59
CA HIS A 76 15.60 -8.78 -13.47
C HIS A 76 15.58 -9.28 -14.93
N GLY A 77 14.50 -8.98 -15.67
CA GLY A 77 14.39 -9.24 -17.11
C GLY A 77 13.89 -10.63 -17.50
N LYS A 78 13.63 -11.52 -16.52
CA LYS A 78 12.93 -12.79 -16.80
C LYS A 78 11.45 -12.54 -17.09
N SER A 79 10.87 -13.39 -17.92
CA SER A 79 9.44 -13.37 -18.21
C SER A 79 8.62 -13.64 -16.96
N ASP A 80 7.43 -13.06 -16.93
CA ASP A 80 6.48 -13.30 -15.83
C ASP A 80 6.13 -14.79 -15.71
N PRO A 81 5.93 -15.28 -14.47
CA PRO A 81 5.65 -16.69 -14.23
C PRO A 81 4.35 -17.12 -14.91
N ASN A 82 4.39 -18.23 -15.63
CA ASN A 82 3.26 -18.78 -16.36
C ASN A 82 2.67 -19.98 -15.61
N PRO A 83 1.36 -19.99 -15.28
CA PRO A 83 0.73 -21.09 -14.55
C PRO A 83 0.85 -22.48 -15.21
N ARG A 84 1.20 -22.54 -16.50
CA ARG A 84 1.40 -23.80 -17.24
C ARG A 84 2.78 -24.43 -17.00
N VAL A 85 3.71 -23.69 -16.41
CA VAL A 85 5.06 -24.18 -16.09
C VAL A 85 5.02 -24.78 -14.67
N PRO A 86 5.48 -26.03 -14.47
CA PRO A 86 5.59 -26.59 -13.13
C PRO A 86 6.68 -25.85 -12.33
N TYR A 87 6.35 -25.42 -11.12
CA TYR A 87 7.26 -24.73 -10.21
C TYR A 87 7.47 -25.55 -8.94
N GLU A 88 8.70 -25.57 -8.43
CA GLU A 88 9.08 -26.18 -7.15
C GLU A 88 9.44 -25.09 -6.15
N ILE A 89 9.03 -25.25 -4.89
CA ILE A 89 9.46 -24.37 -3.80
C ILE A 89 10.86 -24.83 -3.35
N ARG A 90 11.83 -23.92 -3.43
CA ARG A 90 13.21 -24.17 -3.01
C ARG A 90 13.60 -23.21 -1.88
N PRO A 91 14.46 -23.63 -0.94
CA PRO A 91 15.05 -22.71 0.03
C PRO A 91 15.80 -21.59 -0.67
N ILE A 92 15.71 -20.37 -0.15
CA ILE A 92 16.34 -19.19 -0.79
C ILE A 92 17.86 -19.31 -0.81
N GLU A 93 18.44 -20.00 0.16
CA GLU A 93 19.86 -20.28 0.31
C GLU A 93 20.40 -21.19 -0.81
N SER A 94 19.51 -21.89 -1.53
CA SER A 94 19.87 -22.66 -2.72
C SER A 94 20.06 -21.78 -3.96
N PHE A 95 19.54 -20.55 -3.95
CA PHE A 95 19.60 -19.61 -5.06
C PHE A 95 20.65 -18.51 -4.85
N THR A 96 20.69 -17.89 -3.67
CA THR A 96 21.63 -16.81 -3.36
C THR A 96 22.27 -17.00 -1.99
N LYS A 97 23.51 -16.51 -1.84
CA LYS A 97 24.24 -16.42 -0.57
C LYS A 97 24.29 -15.00 -0.01
N ASP A 98 23.78 -14.01 -0.76
CA ASP A 98 23.74 -12.63 -0.28
C ASP A 98 22.69 -12.49 0.84
N GLN A 99 23.16 -12.31 2.07
CA GLN A 99 22.27 -12.15 3.21
C GLN A 99 21.40 -10.91 3.15
N LYS A 100 21.82 -9.86 2.43
CA LYS A 100 21.02 -8.65 2.27
C LYS A 100 19.74 -8.98 1.50
N VAL A 101 19.86 -9.76 0.43
CA VAL A 101 18.72 -10.21 -0.38
C VAL A 101 17.82 -11.16 0.42
N ILE A 102 18.42 -12.10 1.16
CA ILE A 102 17.68 -13.04 2.00
C ILE A 102 16.85 -12.30 3.05
N GLU A 103 17.41 -11.29 3.72
CA GLU A 103 16.70 -10.52 4.73
C GLU A 103 15.54 -9.71 4.11
N VAL A 104 15.70 -9.15 2.91
CA VAL A 104 14.60 -8.47 2.21
C VAL A 104 13.43 -9.41 1.94
N VAL A 105 13.70 -10.64 1.49
CA VAL A 105 12.66 -11.64 1.26
C VAL A 105 12.00 -12.07 2.57
N LYS A 106 12.76 -12.19 3.65
CA LYS A 106 12.20 -12.45 4.99
C LYS A 106 11.30 -11.31 5.47
N MET A 107 11.71 -10.04 5.29
CA MET A 107 10.89 -8.87 5.60
C MET A 107 9.57 -8.87 4.81
N LEU A 108 9.61 -9.25 3.53
CA LEU A 108 8.40 -9.41 2.72
C LEU A 108 7.50 -10.53 3.25
N GLY A 109 8.08 -11.68 3.59
CA GLY A 109 7.34 -12.83 4.13
C GLY A 109 6.66 -12.53 5.47
N ARG A 110 7.25 -11.65 6.29
CA ARG A 110 6.68 -11.16 7.56
C ARG A 110 5.69 -10.00 7.38
N GLY A 111 5.54 -9.46 6.17
CA GLY A 111 4.67 -8.31 5.90
C GLY A 111 5.20 -6.97 6.38
N GLU A 112 6.51 -6.86 6.68
CA GLU A 112 7.14 -5.61 7.13
C GLU A 112 7.31 -4.60 5.99
N VAL A 113 7.43 -5.10 4.76
CA VAL A 113 7.66 -4.27 3.56
C VAL A 113 6.65 -4.58 2.46
N PRO A 114 6.16 -3.56 1.73
CA PRO A 114 5.31 -3.76 0.56
C PRO A 114 6.04 -4.51 -0.56
N ARG A 115 5.29 -5.26 -1.39
CA ARG A 115 5.84 -6.05 -2.52
C ARG A 115 6.67 -5.21 -3.49
N ASN A 116 6.18 -4.05 -3.92
CA ASN A 116 6.87 -3.20 -4.90
C ASN A 116 8.19 -2.66 -4.35
N THR A 117 8.20 -2.24 -3.08
CA THR A 117 9.41 -1.84 -2.36
C THR A 117 10.41 -2.98 -2.28
N ALA A 118 9.97 -4.18 -1.89
CA ALA A 118 10.83 -5.36 -1.84
C ALA A 118 11.40 -5.71 -3.23
N GLN A 119 10.58 -5.62 -4.29
CA GLN A 119 11.01 -5.86 -5.67
C GLN A 119 12.11 -4.88 -6.11
N ALA A 120 11.95 -3.59 -5.84
CA ALA A 120 12.95 -2.57 -6.13
C ALA A 120 14.25 -2.81 -5.36
N THR A 121 14.15 -3.11 -4.06
CA THR A 121 15.31 -3.39 -3.21
C THR A 121 16.07 -4.64 -3.69
N VAL A 122 15.37 -5.72 -4.02
CA VAL A 122 16.00 -6.95 -4.53
C VAL A 122 16.71 -6.71 -5.85
N TRP A 123 16.10 -5.97 -6.79
CA TRP A 123 16.77 -5.64 -8.05
C TRP A 123 17.99 -4.75 -7.88
N HIS A 124 17.95 -3.82 -6.93
CA HIS A 124 19.12 -3.02 -6.57
C HIS A 124 20.26 -3.90 -6.03
N LEU A 125 19.97 -4.75 -5.03
CA LEU A 125 20.98 -5.55 -4.33
C LEU A 125 21.51 -6.71 -5.18
N ALA A 126 20.62 -7.49 -5.80
CA ALA A 126 20.98 -8.73 -6.49
C ALA A 126 21.42 -8.51 -7.94
N ASN A 127 20.94 -7.44 -8.61
CA ASN A 127 21.17 -7.22 -10.04
C ASN A 127 21.96 -5.92 -10.31
N GLY A 128 22.28 -5.14 -9.29
CA GLY A 128 23.07 -3.92 -9.41
C GLY A 128 22.35 -2.74 -10.08
N LEU A 129 21.02 -2.77 -10.22
CA LEU A 129 20.29 -1.63 -10.79
C LEU A 129 20.38 -0.42 -9.85
N SER A 130 20.79 0.73 -10.39
CA SER A 130 20.84 1.96 -9.63
C SER A 130 19.44 2.50 -9.32
N TRP A 131 19.32 3.31 -8.26
CA TRP A 131 18.04 3.93 -7.90
C TRP A 131 17.45 4.81 -9.01
N PRO A 132 18.24 5.61 -9.76
CA PRO A 132 17.73 6.33 -10.91
C PRO A 132 17.19 5.40 -12.01
N GLU A 133 17.90 4.31 -12.32
CA GLU A 133 17.43 3.34 -13.32
C GLU A 133 16.10 2.70 -12.90
N LEU A 134 15.96 2.35 -11.62
CA LEU A 134 14.69 1.83 -11.08
C LEU A 134 13.57 2.87 -11.13
N ALA A 135 13.86 4.12 -10.78
CA ALA A 135 12.87 5.21 -10.81
C ALA A 135 12.38 5.54 -12.23
N HIS A 136 13.26 5.43 -13.23
CA HIS A 136 12.90 5.68 -14.63
C HIS A 136 12.34 4.46 -15.35
N LYS A 137 12.33 3.29 -14.71
CA LYS A 137 11.90 2.03 -15.32
C LYS A 137 10.41 2.04 -15.68
N ASP A 138 10.10 1.77 -16.93
CA ASP A 138 8.74 1.60 -17.40
C ASP A 138 8.27 0.15 -17.20
N ARG A 139 7.07 -0.03 -16.65
CA ARG A 139 6.37 -1.31 -16.62
C ARG A 139 5.63 -1.55 -17.93
N ILE A 140 4.89 -0.54 -18.38
CA ILE A 140 4.13 -0.59 -19.63
C ILE A 140 4.53 0.63 -20.44
N ARG A 141 4.88 0.40 -21.72
CA ARG A 141 5.09 1.46 -22.69
C ARG A 141 4.20 1.17 -23.90
N LEU A 142 3.17 1.98 -24.07
CA LEU A 142 2.26 1.87 -25.21
C LEU A 142 2.80 2.65 -26.42
N ARG A 143 2.38 2.24 -27.62
CA ARG A 143 2.71 2.92 -28.87
C ARG A 143 2.18 4.36 -28.92
N SER A 144 1.18 4.68 -28.10
CA SER A 144 0.60 6.02 -27.94
C SER A 144 1.51 7.01 -27.18
N GLY A 145 2.66 6.57 -26.68
CA GLY A 145 3.57 7.39 -25.88
C GLY A 145 3.25 7.41 -24.37
N TYR A 146 2.15 6.76 -23.95
CA TYR A 146 1.87 6.54 -22.54
C TYR A 146 2.88 5.53 -21.95
N ALA A 147 3.46 5.90 -20.81
CA ALA A 147 4.34 5.05 -20.03
C ALA A 147 3.86 4.99 -18.57
N GLU A 148 3.66 3.78 -18.06
CA GLU A 148 3.45 3.53 -16.64
C GLU A 148 4.79 3.14 -16.01
N LYS A 149 5.23 3.87 -14.98
CA LYS A 149 6.45 3.53 -14.25
C LYS A 149 6.25 2.26 -13.42
N TYR A 150 7.32 1.49 -13.29
CA TYR A 150 7.29 0.26 -12.50
C TYR A 150 7.15 0.55 -11.01
N PHE A 151 7.78 1.63 -10.55
CA PHE A 151 7.79 2.05 -9.15
C PHE A 151 7.39 3.52 -9.03
N ALA A 152 6.63 3.84 -8.00
CA ALA A 152 6.34 5.22 -7.63
C ALA A 152 7.52 5.82 -6.83
N PRO A 153 7.71 7.16 -6.82
CA PRO A 153 8.82 7.80 -6.12
C PRO A 153 8.91 7.45 -4.63
N GLN A 154 7.75 7.37 -3.94
CA GLN A 154 7.69 6.96 -2.54
C GLN A 154 8.15 5.50 -2.31
N GLU A 155 7.89 4.60 -3.27
CA GLU A 155 8.31 3.21 -3.18
C GLU A 155 9.82 3.08 -3.31
N ILE A 156 10.44 3.88 -4.18
CA ILE A 156 11.90 3.97 -4.32
C ILE A 156 12.54 4.54 -3.04
N ALA A 157 11.99 5.64 -2.50
CA ALA A 157 12.50 6.23 -1.26
C ALA A 157 12.42 5.24 -0.08
N LEU A 158 11.35 4.46 0.01
CA LEU A 158 11.24 3.40 1.01
C LEU A 158 12.23 2.26 0.71
N ALA A 159 12.40 1.86 -0.56
CA ALA A 159 13.31 0.80 -0.96
C ALA A 159 14.76 1.09 -0.59
N MET A 160 15.19 2.36 -0.66
CA MET A 160 16.50 2.81 -0.18
C MET A 160 16.69 2.58 1.32
N ARG A 161 15.66 2.88 2.13
CA ARG A 161 15.69 2.66 3.59
C ARG A 161 15.70 1.17 3.93
N VAL A 162 14.90 0.38 3.20
CA VAL A 162 14.85 -1.09 3.34
C VAL A 162 16.20 -1.71 2.96
N ALA A 163 16.86 -1.23 1.91
CA ALA A 163 18.19 -1.71 1.52
C ALA A 163 19.22 -1.48 2.65
N ALA A 164 19.20 -0.29 3.25
CA ALA A 164 20.08 0.03 4.38
C ALA A 164 19.78 -0.81 5.62
N GLU A 165 18.50 -1.04 5.94
CA GLU A 165 18.10 -1.90 7.05
C GLU A 165 18.47 -3.37 6.82
N ALA A 166 18.27 -3.88 5.60
CA ALA A 166 18.68 -5.22 5.23
C ALA A 166 20.19 -5.42 5.39
N ALA A 167 21.00 -4.42 5.02
CA ALA A 167 22.45 -4.45 5.22
C ALA A 167 22.81 -4.54 6.70
N ARG A 168 22.22 -3.69 7.56
CA ARG A 168 22.45 -3.73 9.02
C ARG A 168 22.09 -5.08 9.64
N ARG A 169 20.93 -5.64 9.26
CA ARG A 169 20.49 -6.94 9.76
C ARG A 169 21.39 -8.07 9.28
N ALA A 170 21.83 -8.02 8.02
CA ALA A 170 22.76 -9.01 7.46
C ALA A 170 24.10 -9.03 8.21
N GLU A 171 24.67 -7.88 8.58
CA GLU A 171 25.89 -7.78 9.39
C GLU A 171 25.74 -8.41 10.78
N THR A 172 24.54 -8.32 11.37
CA THR A 172 24.24 -8.94 12.65
C THR A 172 24.29 -10.47 12.57
N TYR A 173 23.81 -11.05 11.46
CA TYR A 173 23.89 -12.50 11.23
C TYR A 173 25.34 -12.96 11.05
N ASP A 174 26.15 -12.22 10.30
CA ASP A 174 27.58 -12.52 10.09
C ASP A 174 28.34 -12.51 11.43
N THR A 175 28.11 -11.47 12.24
CA THR A 175 28.72 -11.34 13.58
C THR A 175 28.23 -12.41 14.57
N ALA A 176 27.00 -12.91 14.41
CA ALA A 176 26.48 -13.99 15.26
C ALA A 176 27.07 -15.35 14.88
N ASP A 177 27.27 -15.62 13.58
CA ASP A 177 27.91 -16.84 13.09
C ASP A 177 29.39 -16.90 13.53
N HIS A 178 30.14 -15.81 13.36
CA HIS A 178 31.54 -15.70 13.79
C HIS A 178 31.73 -15.93 15.30
N ARG A 179 30.85 -15.38 16.14
CA ARG A 179 30.91 -15.59 17.61
C ARG A 179 30.66 -17.05 18.01
N GLY A 180 29.89 -17.80 17.22
CA GLY A 180 29.68 -19.24 17.43
C GLY A 180 30.98 -20.03 17.31
N TYR A 181 31.82 -19.72 16.31
CA TYR A 181 33.08 -20.40 16.07
C TYR A 181 34.17 -20.08 17.11
N ASP A 182 34.30 -18.81 17.52
CA ASP A 182 35.30 -18.42 18.54
C ASP A 182 35.05 -19.09 19.90
N SER A 183 33.78 -19.34 20.24
CA SER A 183 33.42 -20.01 21.50
C SER A 183 33.74 -21.53 21.53
N LEU A 184 33.91 -22.15 20.36
CA LEU A 184 34.22 -23.58 20.23
C LEU A 184 35.72 -23.88 20.17
N SER A 185 36.56 -22.87 19.91
CA SER A 185 38.02 -23.01 19.83
C SER A 185 38.74 -22.87 21.18
N GLN A 186 38.03 -22.58 22.27
CA GLN A 186 38.60 -22.32 23.60
C GLN A 186 38.57 -23.54 24.55
N LYS A 187 38.63 -24.77 24.03
CA LYS A 187 38.69 -26.01 24.80
C LYS A 187 39.91 -26.83 24.42
#